data_AF-A0A949Y391-F1
#
_entry.id   AF-A0A949Y391-F1
#
_cell.length_a   1.000
_cell.length_b   1.000
_cell.length_c   1.000
_cell.angle_alpha   90.00
_cell.angle_beta   90.00
_cell.angle_gamma   90.00
#
_symmetry.space_group_name_H-M   'P 1'
#
loop_
_entity.id
_entity.type
_entity.pdbx_description
1 polymer ?
#
loop_
_entity_poly.entity_id
_entity_poly.type
_entity_poly.pdbx_seq_one_letter_code
_entity_poly.pdbx_strand_id
1 'polypeptide(L)'
;MSGRTKQVDQAFALAKERYAGLGVDVERALARLAAIPISLHCWQGDDVGGFENIGAELGGGLAVTGSYPGKARTPDELRGDLDRALSLIPGTHRINLHASYAETGGKRVERDALEPAHFAGWIDWAKNNRLGMDFNPTYFAHPKAADGYTLAHPDPAIRRFWIDHGIACRKIGAAIGEALGTPCITNVWIPDGSKDTPVDRKGPRLRLAESLDAV
;
A
#
# COMPACT_ATOMS: atom_id res chain seq x y z
N MET A 1 21.30 28.79 -16.09
CA MET A 1 21.13 27.97 -14.86
C MET A 1 21.83 28.60 -13.63
N SER A 2 23.04 29.15 -13.75
CA SER A 2 23.83 29.74 -12.63
C SER A 2 23.12 30.83 -11.78
N GLY A 3 22.28 31.69 -12.37
CA GLY A 3 21.60 32.76 -11.61
C GLY A 3 20.50 32.28 -10.66
N ARG A 4 19.80 31.19 -10.99
CA ARG A 4 18.67 30.68 -10.18
C ARG A 4 19.18 29.95 -8.93
N THR A 5 20.29 29.22 -9.04
CA THR A 5 20.95 28.56 -7.89
C THR A 5 21.44 29.60 -6.88
N LYS A 6 22.08 30.68 -7.34
CA LYS A 6 22.53 31.77 -6.46
C LYS A 6 21.39 32.41 -5.66
N GLN A 7 20.21 32.60 -6.26
CA GLN A 7 19.05 33.16 -5.54
C GLN A 7 18.53 32.20 -4.46
N VAL A 8 18.50 30.90 -4.75
CA VAL A 8 18.08 29.87 -3.77
C VAL A 8 19.06 29.80 -2.61
N ASP A 9 20.36 29.79 -2.88
CA ASP A 9 21.39 29.71 -1.84
C ASP A 9 21.37 30.93 -0.91
N GLN A 10 21.20 32.13 -1.48
CA GLN A 10 21.07 33.38 -0.71
C GLN A 10 19.81 33.37 0.15
N ALA A 11 18.67 32.98 -0.41
CA ALA A 11 17.42 32.88 0.34
C ALA A 11 17.52 31.84 1.48
N PHE A 12 18.17 30.70 1.23
CA PHE A 12 18.38 29.66 2.23
C PHE A 12 19.28 30.13 3.37
N ALA A 13 20.38 30.84 3.07
CA ALA A 13 21.26 31.41 4.09
C ALA A 13 20.52 32.37 5.03
N LEU A 14 19.70 33.27 4.47
CA LEU A 14 18.88 34.20 5.26
C LEU A 14 17.83 33.46 6.11
N ALA A 15 17.22 32.40 5.57
CA ALA A 15 16.27 31.58 6.33
C ALA A 15 16.97 30.87 7.50
N LYS A 16 18.16 30.31 7.28
CA LYS A 16 18.99 29.66 8.30
C LYS A 16 19.29 30.60 9.47
N GLU A 17 19.68 31.84 9.20
CA GLU A 17 19.90 32.85 10.25
C GLU A 17 18.63 33.14 11.05
N ARG A 18 17.48 33.30 10.38
CA ARG A 18 16.20 33.55 11.06
C ARG A 18 15.80 32.40 11.99
N TYR A 19 15.94 31.16 11.55
CA TYR A 19 15.65 29.98 12.39
C TYR A 19 16.65 29.80 13.52
N ALA A 20 17.94 30.12 13.30
CA ALA A 20 18.95 30.11 14.35
C ALA A 20 18.61 31.09 15.48
N GLY A 21 18.06 32.27 15.15
CA GLY A 21 17.55 33.24 16.13
C GLY A 21 16.41 32.71 17.02
N LEU A 22 15.74 31.63 16.60
CA LEU A 22 14.71 30.91 17.36
C LEU A 22 15.25 29.62 18.02
N GLY A 23 16.56 29.36 17.95
CA GLY A 23 17.17 28.14 18.48
C GLY A 23 16.98 26.89 17.62
N VAL A 24 16.63 27.05 16.33
CA VAL A 24 16.40 25.93 15.40
C VAL A 24 17.59 25.75 14.47
N ASP A 25 18.21 24.56 14.49
CA ASP A 25 19.22 24.14 13.53
C ASP A 25 18.58 23.51 12.30
N VAL A 26 18.51 24.28 11.22
CA VAL A 26 17.89 23.85 9.95
C VAL A 26 18.69 22.75 9.24
N GLU A 27 20.02 22.72 9.37
CA GLU A 27 20.84 21.67 8.72
C GLU A 27 20.56 20.33 9.38
N ARG A 28 20.51 20.33 10.72
CA ARG A 28 20.10 19.14 11.47
C ARG A 28 18.66 18.74 11.15
N ALA A 29 17.75 19.69 10.96
CA ALA A 29 16.37 19.39 10.57
C ALA A 29 16.29 18.73 9.18
N LEU A 30 17.02 19.27 8.19
CA LEU A 30 17.08 18.71 6.84
C LEU A 30 17.75 17.33 6.81
N ALA A 31 18.82 17.13 7.58
CA ALA A 31 19.47 15.83 7.71
C ALA A 31 18.53 14.78 8.31
N ARG A 32 17.71 15.16 9.31
CA ARG A 32 16.68 14.27 9.86
C ARG A 32 15.57 13.99 8.86
N LEU A 33 15.08 15.02 8.15
CA LEU A 33 14.04 14.89 7.14
C LEU A 33 14.45 13.91 6.04
N ALA A 34 15.69 14.01 5.54
CA ALA A 34 16.20 13.13 4.49
C ALA A 34 16.25 11.64 4.87
N ALA A 35 16.25 11.32 6.18
CA ALA A 35 16.31 9.97 6.71
C ALA A 35 14.93 9.37 7.06
N ILE A 36 13.84 10.14 6.98
CA ILE A 36 12.48 9.65 7.30
C ILE A 36 11.83 9.14 6.02
N PRO A 37 11.61 7.82 5.88
CA PRO A 37 10.98 7.28 4.69
C PRO A 37 9.47 7.48 4.70
N ILE A 38 8.93 7.90 3.55
CA ILE A 38 7.48 7.93 3.32
C ILE A 38 7.09 6.72 2.47
N SER A 39 6.07 5.99 2.93
CA SER A 39 5.54 4.84 2.20
C SER A 39 4.43 5.28 1.24
N LEU A 40 4.72 5.28 -0.06
CA LEU A 40 3.81 5.70 -1.12
C LEU A 40 2.90 4.55 -1.53
N HIS A 41 1.61 4.80 -1.61
CA HIS A 41 0.62 3.79 -1.93
C HIS A 41 0.56 3.50 -3.44
N CYS A 42 0.67 2.24 -3.83
CA CYS A 42 0.70 1.83 -5.23
C CYS A 42 -0.61 2.14 -5.97
N TRP A 43 -1.73 2.07 -5.26
CA TRP A 43 -3.07 2.08 -5.85
C TRP A 43 -3.53 3.42 -6.40
N GLN A 44 -2.76 4.49 -6.16
CA GLN A 44 -2.99 5.77 -6.83
C GLN A 44 -2.70 5.68 -8.34
N GLY A 45 -1.74 4.85 -8.76
CA GLY A 45 -1.33 4.84 -10.17
C GLY A 45 -2.35 4.20 -11.12
N ASP A 46 -3.32 3.45 -10.61
CA ASP A 46 -4.25 2.65 -11.41
C ASP A 46 -5.70 2.71 -10.92
N ASP A 47 -6.05 3.69 -10.09
CA ASP A 47 -7.39 3.85 -9.49
C ASP A 47 -7.83 2.62 -8.67
N VAL A 48 -6.91 2.02 -7.90
CA VAL A 48 -7.18 0.80 -7.11
C VAL A 48 -7.62 -0.39 -7.99
N GLY A 49 -7.18 -0.42 -9.25
CA GLY A 49 -7.55 -1.47 -10.20
C GLY A 49 -6.97 -2.85 -9.84
N GLY A 50 -5.69 -2.90 -9.46
CA GLY A 50 -4.94 -4.13 -9.31
C GLY A 50 -4.80 -4.90 -10.63
N PHE A 51 -4.21 -6.09 -10.55
CA PHE A 51 -3.93 -6.95 -11.71
C PHE A 51 -4.67 -8.30 -11.67
N GLU A 52 -5.40 -8.57 -10.59
CA GLU A 52 -6.21 -9.78 -10.43
C GLU A 52 -7.42 -9.81 -11.38
N ASN A 53 -8.16 -8.69 -11.47
CA ASN A 53 -9.41 -8.57 -12.21
C ASN A 53 -9.45 -7.24 -12.99
N ILE A 54 -8.56 -7.08 -13.97
CA ILE A 54 -8.45 -5.85 -14.77
C ILE A 54 -9.82 -5.47 -15.36
N GLY A 55 -10.34 -4.30 -14.97
CA GLY A 55 -11.62 -3.77 -15.44
C GLY A 55 -12.85 -4.11 -14.57
N ALA A 56 -12.68 -4.83 -13.47
CA ALA A 56 -13.77 -5.00 -12.49
C ALA A 56 -14.04 -3.72 -11.70
N GLU A 57 -15.29 -3.53 -11.28
CA GLU A 57 -15.68 -2.38 -10.46
C GLU A 57 -15.05 -2.43 -9.06
N LEU A 58 -14.68 -1.24 -8.56
CA LEU A 58 -14.22 -1.07 -7.20
C LEU A 58 -15.38 -1.34 -6.22
N GLY A 59 -15.19 -2.27 -5.30
CA GLY A 59 -16.16 -2.63 -4.26
C GLY A 59 -15.75 -2.19 -2.85
N GLY A 60 -16.57 -2.52 -1.85
CA GLY A 60 -16.20 -2.34 -0.43
C GLY A 60 -16.37 -0.91 0.11
N GLY A 61 -17.20 -0.08 -0.53
CA GLY A 61 -17.45 1.30 -0.09
C GLY A 61 -16.35 2.30 -0.45
N LEU A 62 -15.35 1.85 -1.23
CA LEU A 62 -14.32 2.70 -1.80
C LEU A 62 -14.82 3.32 -3.12
N ALA A 63 -14.37 4.52 -3.41
CA ALA A 63 -14.67 5.21 -4.66
C ALA A 63 -13.42 5.88 -5.21
N VAL A 64 -13.23 5.78 -6.52
CA VAL A 64 -12.33 6.64 -7.29
C VAL A 64 -13.19 7.52 -8.18
N THR A 65 -12.89 8.82 -8.20
CA THR A 65 -13.68 9.82 -8.91
C THR A 65 -12.84 10.52 -9.97
N GLY A 66 -13.45 10.81 -11.12
CA GLY A 66 -12.78 11.43 -12.26
C GLY A 66 -12.41 10.40 -13.33
N SER A 67 -12.04 10.90 -14.51
CA SER A 67 -11.70 10.09 -15.70
C SER A 67 -10.43 10.62 -16.37
N TYR A 68 -9.44 11.03 -15.57
CA TYR A 68 -8.18 11.53 -16.13
C TYR A 68 -7.48 10.38 -16.88
N PRO A 69 -7.04 10.58 -18.14
CA PRO A 69 -6.46 9.51 -18.93
C PRO A 69 -5.06 9.13 -18.44
N GLY A 70 -4.61 7.91 -18.78
CA GLY A 70 -3.22 7.50 -18.61
C GLY A 70 -2.91 6.67 -17.37
N LYS A 71 -3.91 6.18 -16.64
CA LYS A 71 -3.69 5.26 -15.52
C LYS A 71 -2.95 3.98 -15.95
N ALA A 72 -2.10 3.46 -15.08
CA ALA A 72 -1.39 2.22 -15.31
C ALA A 72 -2.35 1.03 -15.44
N ARG A 73 -2.02 0.09 -16.32
CA ARG A 73 -2.82 -1.13 -16.60
C ARG A 73 -2.02 -2.41 -16.41
N THR A 74 -0.71 -2.29 -16.23
CA THR A 74 0.20 -3.41 -16.03
C THR A 74 1.16 -3.10 -14.89
N PRO A 75 1.77 -4.14 -14.28
CA PRO A 75 2.83 -3.95 -13.29
C PRO A 75 3.98 -3.05 -13.79
N ASP A 76 4.36 -3.20 -15.06
CA ASP A 76 5.46 -2.42 -15.66
C ASP A 76 5.09 -0.96 -15.89
N GLU A 77 3.86 -0.68 -16.35
CA GLU A 77 3.36 0.70 -16.45
C GLU A 77 3.37 1.36 -15.05
N LEU A 78 2.85 0.66 -14.04
CA LEU A 78 2.77 1.19 -12.67
C LEU A 78 4.15 1.44 -12.06
N ARG A 79 5.11 0.54 -12.27
CA ARG A 79 6.51 0.76 -11.85
C ARG A 79 7.14 1.96 -12.57
N GLY A 80 6.87 2.15 -13.86
CA GLY A 80 7.32 3.32 -14.61
C GLY A 80 6.76 4.64 -14.07
N ASP A 81 5.48 4.64 -13.70
CA ASP A 81 4.84 5.80 -13.06
C ASP A 81 5.44 6.09 -11.68
N LEU A 82 5.70 5.04 -10.88
CA LEU A 82 6.36 5.16 -9.58
C LEU A 82 7.80 5.68 -9.72
N ASP A 83 8.59 5.16 -10.67
CA ASP A 83 9.94 5.65 -10.94
C ASP A 83 9.92 7.14 -11.31
N ARG A 84 8.92 7.57 -12.11
CA ARG A 84 8.75 8.97 -12.45
C ARG A 84 8.40 9.81 -11.22
N ALA A 85 7.47 9.37 -10.39
CA ALA A 85 7.10 10.07 -9.17
C ALA A 85 8.29 10.19 -8.20
N LEU A 86 8.98 9.08 -7.95
CA LEU A 86 10.16 9.02 -7.08
C LEU A 86 11.30 9.93 -7.57
N SER A 87 11.48 10.08 -8.89
CA SER A 87 12.47 11.02 -9.45
C SER A 87 12.22 12.50 -9.10
N LEU A 88 11.00 12.82 -8.65
CA LEU A 88 10.56 14.18 -8.32
C LEU A 88 10.41 14.40 -6.81
N ILE A 89 10.49 13.35 -5.99
CA ILE A 89 10.26 13.41 -4.54
C ILE A 89 11.60 13.17 -3.82
N PRO A 90 12.16 14.17 -3.12
CA PRO A 90 13.44 14.02 -2.45
C PRO A 90 13.36 13.05 -1.26
N GLY A 91 14.47 12.38 -0.98
CA GLY A 91 14.61 11.47 0.16
C GLY A 91 14.66 9.99 -0.24
N THR A 92 14.59 9.12 0.76
CA THR A 92 14.42 7.67 0.59
C THR A 92 12.98 7.32 0.91
N HIS A 93 12.38 6.38 0.18
CA HIS A 93 10.94 6.08 0.30
C HIS A 93 10.70 4.57 0.43
N ARG A 94 9.44 4.23 0.63
CA ARG A 94 8.92 2.87 0.56
C ARG A 94 7.74 2.82 -0.41
N ILE A 95 7.40 1.64 -0.90
CA ILE A 95 6.14 1.42 -1.62
C ILE A 95 5.22 0.54 -0.79
N ASN A 96 3.97 0.97 -0.65
CA ASN A 96 2.91 0.22 0.01
C ASN A 96 2.05 -0.50 -1.02
N LEU A 97 2.06 -1.82 -1.02
CA LEU A 97 1.45 -2.66 -2.03
C LEU A 97 0.19 -3.36 -1.48
N HIS A 98 -0.79 -3.61 -2.35
CA HIS A 98 -1.95 -4.45 -2.03
C HIS A 98 -1.78 -5.85 -2.66
N ALA A 99 -2.38 -6.87 -2.05
CA ALA A 99 -2.32 -8.25 -2.56
C ALA A 99 -2.93 -8.40 -3.96
N SER A 100 -3.90 -7.55 -4.33
CA SER A 100 -4.47 -7.49 -5.69
C SER A 100 -3.49 -7.03 -6.78
N TYR A 101 -2.28 -6.58 -6.41
CA TYR A 101 -1.18 -6.22 -7.34
C TYR A 101 -0.21 -7.39 -7.58
N ALA A 102 -0.62 -8.62 -7.26
CA ALA A 102 0.12 -9.84 -7.56
C ALA A 102 0.41 -9.99 -9.06
N GLU A 103 1.61 -10.43 -9.39
CA GLU A 103 2.07 -10.74 -10.76
C GLU A 103 1.96 -12.26 -11.00
N THR A 104 0.79 -12.71 -11.46
CA THR A 104 0.49 -14.14 -11.60
C THR A 104 0.82 -14.72 -12.99
N GLY A 105 1.45 -13.94 -13.86
CA GLY A 105 1.79 -14.36 -15.23
C GLY A 105 0.56 -14.70 -16.08
N GLY A 106 -0.57 -14.03 -15.83
CA GLY A 106 -1.84 -14.24 -16.54
C GLY A 106 -2.63 -15.48 -16.07
N LYS A 107 -2.14 -16.21 -15.06
CA LYS A 107 -2.89 -17.29 -14.43
C LYS A 107 -3.76 -16.75 -13.30
N ARG A 108 -4.98 -17.27 -13.18
CA ARG A 108 -5.82 -16.98 -12.03
C ARG A 108 -5.25 -17.69 -10.79
N VAL A 109 -5.03 -16.93 -9.72
CA VAL A 109 -4.63 -17.42 -8.41
C VAL A 109 -5.60 -16.83 -7.40
N GLU A 110 -6.24 -17.69 -6.60
CA GLU A 110 -7.15 -17.22 -5.55
C GLU A 110 -6.37 -16.52 -4.44
N ARG A 111 -6.99 -15.55 -3.78
CA ARG A 111 -6.32 -14.68 -2.79
C ARG A 111 -5.72 -15.45 -1.60
N ASP A 112 -6.37 -16.52 -1.16
CA ASP A 112 -5.91 -17.42 -0.10
C ASP A 112 -4.72 -18.31 -0.52
N ALA A 113 -4.43 -18.38 -1.82
CA ALA A 113 -3.31 -19.13 -2.41
C ALA A 113 -2.17 -18.22 -2.92
N LEU A 114 -2.18 -16.93 -2.58
CA LEU A 114 -1.07 -16.04 -2.96
C LEU A 114 0.20 -16.37 -2.16
N GLU A 115 1.32 -16.40 -2.86
CA GLU A 115 2.65 -16.71 -2.32
C GLU A 115 3.65 -15.58 -2.62
N PRO A 116 4.80 -15.53 -1.91
CA PRO A 116 5.85 -14.55 -2.18
C PRO A 116 6.32 -14.51 -3.65
N ALA A 117 6.25 -15.63 -4.36
CA ALA A 117 6.64 -15.73 -5.76
C ALA A 117 5.83 -14.77 -6.67
N HIS A 118 4.56 -14.49 -6.34
CA HIS A 118 3.73 -13.55 -7.11
C HIS A 118 4.13 -12.08 -6.89
N PHE A 119 5.08 -11.80 -6.00
CA PHE A 119 5.57 -10.46 -5.69
C PHE A 119 7.08 -10.31 -5.94
N ALA A 120 7.72 -11.31 -6.56
CA ALA A 120 9.16 -11.29 -6.84
C ALA A 120 9.56 -10.10 -7.71
N GLY A 121 8.78 -9.78 -8.75
CA GLY A 121 9.03 -8.61 -9.62
C GLY A 121 9.01 -7.29 -8.84
N TRP A 122 8.07 -7.13 -7.91
CA TRP A 122 8.02 -5.99 -7.01
C TRP A 122 9.20 -5.91 -6.06
N ILE A 123 9.59 -7.03 -5.45
CA ILE A 123 10.74 -7.10 -4.54
C ILE A 123 12.04 -6.74 -5.27
N ASP A 124 12.26 -7.29 -6.47
CA ASP A 124 13.45 -7.01 -7.27
C ASP A 124 13.50 -5.55 -7.70
N TRP A 125 12.38 -4.99 -8.15
CA TRP A 125 12.29 -3.56 -8.50
C TRP A 125 12.55 -2.65 -7.29
N ALA A 126 11.98 -2.96 -6.12
CA ALA A 126 12.21 -2.18 -4.91
C ALA A 126 13.67 -2.25 -4.46
N LYS A 127 14.30 -3.43 -4.53
CA LYS A 127 15.72 -3.63 -4.23
C LYS A 127 16.62 -2.79 -5.15
N ASN A 128 16.35 -2.80 -6.45
CA ASN A 128 17.10 -2.01 -7.45
C ASN A 128 16.97 -0.49 -7.20
N ASN A 129 15.81 -0.04 -6.73
CA ASN A 129 15.56 1.35 -6.39
C ASN A 129 15.94 1.73 -4.95
N ARG A 130 16.49 0.80 -4.15
CA ARG A 130 16.84 1.00 -2.74
C ARG A 130 15.64 1.45 -1.90
N LEU A 131 14.48 0.85 -2.16
CA LEU A 131 13.23 1.11 -1.46
C LEU A 131 12.94 0.00 -0.45
N GLY A 132 12.26 0.35 0.64
CA GLY A 132 11.53 -0.64 1.44
C GLY A 132 10.14 -0.90 0.85
N MET A 133 9.45 -1.93 1.34
CA MET A 133 8.08 -2.25 0.92
C MET A 133 7.17 -2.59 2.09
N ASP A 134 5.95 -2.07 2.03
CA ASP A 134 4.83 -2.38 2.92
C ASP A 134 3.74 -3.13 2.17
N PHE A 135 2.84 -3.78 2.89
CA PHE A 135 1.90 -4.72 2.30
C PHE A 135 0.51 -4.65 2.93
N ASN A 136 -0.50 -5.10 2.18
CA ASN A 136 -1.89 -5.14 2.64
C ASN A 136 -2.57 -6.37 2.01
N PRO A 137 -3.26 -7.21 2.79
CA PRO A 137 -4.26 -8.10 2.21
C PRO A 137 -5.38 -7.27 1.58
N THR A 138 -6.00 -7.78 0.52
CA THR A 138 -7.11 -7.11 -0.18
C THR A 138 -8.42 -7.82 0.18
N TYR A 139 -9.24 -7.21 1.05
CA TYR A 139 -10.52 -7.76 1.53
C TYR A 139 -11.75 -7.21 0.79
N PHE A 140 -11.58 -6.59 -0.38
CA PHE A 140 -12.66 -5.93 -1.12
C PHE A 140 -12.61 -6.27 -2.61
N ALA A 141 -13.60 -5.84 -3.40
CA ALA A 141 -13.70 -6.11 -4.84
C ALA A 141 -13.51 -7.61 -5.18
N HIS A 142 -14.25 -8.47 -4.48
CA HIS A 142 -14.18 -9.92 -4.62
C HIS A 142 -15.56 -10.55 -4.36
N PRO A 143 -15.95 -11.63 -5.06
CA PRO A 143 -17.25 -12.28 -4.86
C PRO A 143 -17.50 -12.69 -3.40
N LYS A 144 -16.47 -13.16 -2.69
CA LYS A 144 -16.57 -13.53 -1.27
C LYS A 144 -16.58 -12.34 -0.29
N ALA A 145 -16.63 -11.11 -0.79
CA ALA A 145 -16.83 -9.87 -0.01
C ALA A 145 -18.11 -9.12 -0.41
N ALA A 146 -18.90 -9.66 -1.34
CA ALA A 146 -20.07 -8.98 -1.91
C ALA A 146 -21.16 -8.68 -0.88
N ASP A 147 -21.27 -9.51 0.16
CA ASP A 147 -22.27 -9.36 1.23
C ASP A 147 -21.91 -8.26 2.25
N GLY A 148 -20.82 -7.51 2.02
CA GLY A 148 -20.35 -6.44 2.92
C GLY A 148 -19.64 -6.94 4.18
N TYR A 149 -19.29 -8.23 4.22
CA TYR A 149 -18.53 -8.84 5.32
C TYR A 149 -17.47 -9.81 4.78
N THR A 150 -16.35 -9.90 5.50
CA THR A 150 -15.20 -10.76 5.21
C THR A 150 -14.78 -11.53 6.46
N LEU A 151 -13.85 -11.00 7.26
CA LEU A 151 -13.38 -11.63 8.51
C LEU A 151 -14.50 -11.74 9.57
N ALA A 152 -15.56 -10.94 9.48
CA ALA A 152 -16.73 -10.99 10.35
C ALA A 152 -17.96 -11.65 9.70
N HIS A 153 -17.82 -12.25 8.51
CA HIS A 153 -18.90 -12.88 7.77
C HIS A 153 -19.59 -13.99 8.61
N PRO A 154 -20.92 -14.18 8.57
CA PRO A 154 -21.58 -15.23 9.35
C PRO A 154 -21.27 -16.65 8.84
N ASP A 155 -21.07 -16.83 7.54
CA ASP A 155 -20.63 -18.10 6.93
C ASP A 155 -19.16 -18.40 7.30
N PRO A 156 -18.88 -19.52 8.00
CA PRO A 156 -17.51 -19.92 8.36
C PRO A 156 -16.61 -20.20 7.15
N ALA A 157 -17.14 -20.65 6.02
CA ALA A 157 -16.33 -20.93 4.83
C ALA A 157 -15.80 -19.63 4.19
N ILE A 158 -16.62 -18.58 4.16
CA ILE A 158 -16.18 -17.25 3.70
C ILE A 158 -15.17 -16.65 4.70
N ARG A 159 -15.43 -16.75 6.01
CA ARG A 159 -14.44 -16.31 7.02
C ARG A 159 -13.11 -17.03 6.86
N ARG A 160 -13.14 -18.36 6.68
CA ARG A 160 -11.93 -19.18 6.55
C ARG A 160 -11.09 -18.74 5.35
N PHE A 161 -11.71 -18.53 4.20
CA PHE A 161 -11.02 -17.97 3.03
C PHE A 161 -10.28 -16.66 3.34
N TRP A 162 -10.93 -15.73 4.04
CA TRP A 162 -10.32 -14.44 4.37
C TRP A 162 -9.24 -14.54 5.47
N ILE A 163 -9.39 -15.46 6.42
CA ILE A 163 -8.34 -15.80 7.39
C ILE A 163 -7.11 -16.34 6.66
N ASP A 164 -7.30 -17.33 5.78
CA ASP A 164 -6.23 -17.96 5.02
C ASP A 164 -5.52 -16.94 4.11
N HIS A 165 -6.27 -16.00 3.49
CA HIS A 165 -5.70 -14.86 2.78
C HIS A 165 -4.86 -13.93 3.67
N GLY A 166 -5.34 -13.61 4.88
CA GLY A 166 -4.59 -12.83 5.86
C GLY A 166 -3.26 -13.48 6.24
N ILE A 167 -3.28 -14.80 6.51
CA ILE A 167 -2.09 -15.60 6.82
C ILE A 167 -1.12 -15.61 5.63
N ALA A 168 -1.62 -15.83 4.41
CA ALA A 168 -0.82 -15.79 3.19
C ALA A 168 -0.11 -14.42 3.05
N CYS A 169 -0.83 -13.32 3.26
CA CYS A 169 -0.27 -11.98 3.19
C CYS A 169 0.76 -11.69 4.29
N ARG A 170 0.61 -12.25 5.49
CA ARG A 170 1.65 -12.15 6.53
C ARG A 170 2.93 -12.89 6.14
N LYS A 171 2.82 -14.05 5.49
CA LYS A 171 3.99 -14.78 4.93
C LYS A 171 4.67 -13.98 3.82
N ILE A 172 3.88 -13.35 2.94
CA ILE A 172 4.39 -12.44 1.90
C ILE A 172 5.12 -11.25 2.53
N GLY A 173 4.52 -10.58 3.51
CA GLY A 173 5.15 -9.46 4.23
C GLY A 173 6.47 -9.87 4.89
N ALA A 174 6.51 -11.04 5.53
CA ALA A 174 7.75 -11.57 6.09
C ALA A 174 8.84 -11.78 5.03
N ALA A 175 8.50 -12.39 3.89
CA ALA A 175 9.43 -12.61 2.78
C ALA A 175 9.93 -11.29 2.15
N ILE A 176 9.06 -10.29 2.02
CA ILE A 176 9.43 -8.94 1.59
C ILE A 176 10.46 -8.34 2.54
N GLY A 177 10.21 -8.44 3.85
CA GLY A 177 11.10 -7.88 4.86
C GLY A 177 12.47 -8.56 4.90
N GLU A 178 12.50 -9.88 4.74
CA GLU A 178 13.74 -10.67 4.61
C GLU A 178 14.52 -10.26 3.36
N ALA A 179 13.87 -10.16 2.20
CA ALA A 179 14.53 -9.86 0.93
C ALA A 179 15.11 -8.43 0.85
N LEU A 180 14.46 -7.46 1.51
CA LEU A 180 14.84 -6.05 1.48
C LEU A 180 15.65 -5.58 2.70
N GLY A 181 15.80 -6.43 3.72
CA GLY A 181 16.57 -6.12 4.93
C GLY A 181 15.92 -5.06 5.83
N THR A 182 14.61 -4.83 5.71
CA THR A 182 13.84 -3.89 6.52
C THR A 182 12.44 -4.45 6.77
N PRO A 183 11.87 -4.34 8.00
CA PRO A 183 10.55 -4.89 8.27
C PRO A 183 9.49 -4.38 7.28
N CYS A 184 8.64 -5.30 6.81
CA CYS A 184 7.45 -4.97 6.05
C CYS A 184 6.28 -4.74 7.01
N ILE A 185 5.59 -3.61 6.92
CA ILE A 185 4.34 -3.41 7.65
C ILE A 185 3.22 -4.03 6.83
N THR A 186 2.60 -5.10 7.34
CA THR A 186 1.39 -5.69 6.74
C THR A 186 0.15 -5.14 7.43
N ASN A 187 -0.46 -4.11 6.84
CA ASN A 187 -1.64 -3.46 7.41
C ASN A 187 -2.94 -4.23 7.08
N VAL A 188 -3.86 -4.31 8.05
CA VAL A 188 -5.14 -5.00 7.91
C VAL A 188 -6.28 -3.98 7.92
N TRP A 189 -6.98 -3.88 6.79
CA TRP A 189 -8.21 -3.10 6.66
C TRP A 189 -9.28 -3.95 5.97
N ILE A 190 -10.51 -3.93 6.50
CA ILE A 190 -11.65 -4.69 5.98
C ILE A 190 -12.87 -3.78 5.78
N PRO A 191 -13.75 -4.10 4.81
CA PRO A 191 -14.97 -3.33 4.56
C PRO A 191 -16.16 -3.74 5.45
N ASP A 192 -15.95 -4.62 6.42
CA ASP A 192 -17.00 -5.30 7.18
C ASP A 192 -17.95 -4.34 7.91
N GLY A 193 -19.19 -4.29 7.44
CA GLY A 193 -20.17 -3.36 7.97
C GLY A 193 -21.54 -3.47 7.36
N SER A 194 -22.48 -2.73 7.95
CA SER A 194 -23.85 -2.59 7.43
C SER A 194 -24.05 -1.15 6.97
N LYS A 195 -24.74 -0.98 5.85
CA LYS A 195 -25.14 0.35 5.35
C LYS A 195 -26.14 1.05 6.28
N ASP A 196 -27.08 0.29 6.84
CA ASP A 196 -28.15 0.78 7.72
C ASP A 196 -27.96 0.30 9.16
N THR A 197 -28.87 0.69 10.05
CA THR A 197 -28.83 0.42 11.48
C THR A 197 -28.86 -1.08 11.77
N PRO A 198 -27.79 -1.67 12.35
CA PRO A 198 -27.75 -3.09 12.65
C PRO A 198 -28.53 -3.40 13.93
N VAL A 199 -29.20 -4.56 13.93
CA VAL A 199 -29.83 -5.15 15.13
C VAL A 199 -28.76 -5.69 16.10
N ASP A 200 -27.64 -6.21 15.58
CA ASP A 200 -26.54 -6.73 16.38
C ASP A 200 -25.18 -6.13 15.93
N ARG A 201 -24.52 -5.43 16.85
CA ARG A 201 -23.15 -4.91 16.66
C ARG A 201 -22.09 -5.78 17.34
N LYS A 202 -22.48 -6.69 18.23
CA LYS A 202 -21.57 -7.52 19.03
C LYS A 202 -21.16 -8.78 18.26
N GLY A 203 -22.10 -9.50 17.65
CA GLY A 203 -21.83 -10.74 16.94
C GLY A 203 -20.76 -10.62 15.85
N PRO A 204 -20.84 -9.66 14.92
CA PRO A 204 -19.80 -9.44 13.92
C PRO A 204 -18.43 -9.11 14.54
N ARG A 205 -18.39 -8.32 15.63
CA ARG A 205 -17.13 -7.94 16.29
C ARG A 205 -16.46 -9.11 17.01
N LEU A 206 -17.24 -10.02 17.59
CA LEU A 206 -16.70 -11.25 18.19
C LEU A 206 -16.07 -12.14 17.11
N ARG A 207 -16.77 -12.34 15.98
CA ARG A 207 -16.21 -13.09 14.85
C ARG A 207 -14.94 -12.42 14.30
N LEU A 208 -14.92 -11.09 14.21
CA LEU A 208 -13.73 -10.36 13.79
C LEU A 208 -12.55 -10.61 14.75
N ALA A 209 -12.77 -10.54 16.06
CA ALA A 209 -11.73 -10.81 17.05
C ALA A 209 -11.18 -12.24 16.91
N GLU A 210 -12.06 -13.24 16.81
CA GLU A 210 -11.66 -14.64 16.60
C GLU A 210 -10.89 -14.83 15.28
N SER A 211 -11.31 -14.17 14.20
CA SER A 211 -10.62 -14.22 12.91
C SER A 211 -9.25 -13.55 12.96
N LEU A 212 -9.10 -12.42 13.67
CA LEU A 212 -7.82 -11.73 13.83
C LEU A 212 -6.85 -12.53 14.70
N ASP A 213 -7.33 -13.19 15.75
CA ASP A 213 -6.51 -14.11 16.57
C ASP A 213 -6.00 -15.30 15.75
N ALA A 214 -6.74 -15.72 14.72
CA ALA A 214 -6.37 -16.82 13.83
C ALA A 214 -5.37 -16.43 12.72
N VAL A 215 -5.26 -15.13 12.38
CA VAL A 215 -4.40 -14.59 11.31
C VAL A 215 -2.97 -14.35 11.78
#